data_AF-A0A3P7LYB4-F1
#
_entry.id   AF-A0A3P7LYB4-F1
#
_cell.length_a   1.000
_cell.length_b   1.000
_cell.length_c   1.000
_cell.angle_alpha   90.00
_cell.angle_beta   90.00
_cell.angle_gamma   90.00
#
_symmetry.space_group_name_H-M   'P 1'
#
loop_
_entity.id
_entity.type
_entity.pdbx_description
1 polymer ?
#
loop_
_entity_poly.entity_id
_entity_poly.type
_entity_poly.pdbx_seq_one_letter_code
_entity_poly.pdbx_strand_id
1 'polypeptide(L)'
;MEEGRWDEANLEKVRLEEKQRARRRQMALESLSLLDPATSQSSGDEQSSSSIPPNVQDIIDRAYEPIWFERVVDEDTKQEMMRFKGNYWDCKAKKDWSMCPDIY
;
A
#
# COMPACT_ATOMS: atom_id res chain seq x y z
N MET A 1 9.50 -22.22 -1.97
CA MET A 1 9.92 -22.26 -0.55
C MET A 1 9.37 -23.50 0.15
N GLU A 2 8.05 -23.65 0.26
CA GLU A 2 7.43 -24.85 0.88
C GLU A 2 7.84 -26.17 0.22
N GLU A 3 7.97 -26.19 -1.11
CA GLU A 3 8.43 -27.35 -1.89
C GLU A 3 9.97 -27.49 -1.94
N GLY A 4 10.72 -26.74 -1.12
CA GLY A 4 12.18 -26.81 -1.07
C GLY A 4 12.93 -26.20 -2.28
N ARG A 5 12.20 -25.66 -3.28
CA ARG A 5 12.79 -24.87 -4.37
C ARG A 5 13.10 -23.45 -3.89
N TRP A 6 14.32 -23.24 -3.41
CA TRP A 6 14.76 -21.97 -2.81
C TRP A 6 15.15 -20.93 -3.86
N ASP A 7 15.85 -21.32 -4.92
CA ASP A 7 16.30 -20.38 -5.96
C ASP A 7 15.12 -19.74 -6.71
N GLU A 8 14.16 -20.56 -7.13
CA GLU A 8 12.90 -20.08 -7.74
C GLU A 8 12.12 -19.16 -6.79
N ALA A 9 12.05 -19.52 -5.50
CA ALA A 9 11.35 -18.70 -4.51
C ALA A 9 12.04 -17.36 -4.26
N ASN A 10 13.37 -17.32 -4.31
CA ASN A 10 14.14 -16.07 -4.20
C ASN A 10 13.92 -15.18 -5.43
N LEU A 11 13.88 -15.76 -6.64
CA LEU A 11 13.55 -15.02 -7.86
C LEU A 11 12.16 -14.38 -7.75
N GLU A 12 11.15 -15.17 -7.37
CA GLU A 12 9.79 -14.67 -7.19
C GLU A 12 9.68 -13.64 -6.07
N LYS A 13 10.40 -13.83 -4.96
CA LYS A 13 10.45 -12.84 -3.87
C LYS A 13 10.91 -11.47 -4.39
N VAL A 14 12.00 -11.42 -5.15
CA VAL A 14 12.53 -10.15 -5.69
C VAL A 14 11.49 -9.51 -6.60
N ARG A 15 10.89 -10.28 -7.51
CA ARG A 15 9.85 -9.80 -8.44
C ARG A 15 8.66 -9.19 -7.70
N LEU A 16 8.17 -9.85 -6.65
CA LEU A 16 7.05 -9.38 -5.82
C LEU A 16 7.37 -8.12 -5.03
N GLU A 17 8.55 -8.06 -4.42
CA GLU A 17 9.00 -6.87 -3.68
C GLU A 17 9.16 -5.65 -4.58
N GLU A 18 9.68 -5.85 -5.80
CA GLU A 18 9.79 -4.79 -6.80
C GLU A 18 8.43 -4.30 -7.29
N LYS A 19 7.48 -5.20 -7.57
CA LYS A 19 6.09 -4.86 -7.91
C LYS A 19 5.44 -4.03 -6.79
N GLN A 20 5.61 -4.45 -5.54
CA GLN A 20 5.07 -3.72 -4.38
C GLN A 20 5.73 -2.35 -4.22
N ARG A 21 7.06 -2.25 -4.40
CA ARG A 21 7.81 -0.99 -4.29
C ARG A 21 7.41 -0.02 -5.40
N ALA A 22 7.18 -0.51 -6.62
CA ALA A 22 6.69 0.31 -7.73
C ALA A 22 5.30 0.89 -7.43
N ARG A 23 4.37 0.06 -6.93
CA ARG A 23 3.03 0.53 -6.55
C ARG A 23 3.06 1.57 -5.44
N ARG A 24 3.89 1.37 -4.40
CA ARG A 24 4.08 2.36 -3.33
C ARG A 24 4.63 3.69 -3.85
N ARG A 25 5.57 3.66 -4.80
CA ARG A 25 6.05 4.90 -5.47
C ARG A 25 4.96 5.60 -6.26
N GLN A 26 4.11 4.86 -6.97
CA GLN A 26 2.98 5.45 -7.70
C GLN A 26 2.00 6.14 -6.75
N MET A 27 1.62 5.47 -5.66
CA MET A 27 0.76 6.05 -4.62
C MET A 27 1.40 7.28 -3.97
N ALA A 28 2.72 7.27 -3.75
CA ALA A 28 3.47 8.43 -3.25
C ALA A 28 3.35 9.64 -4.18
N LEU A 29 3.50 9.42 -5.49
CA LEU A 29 3.40 10.47 -6.50
C LEU A 29 1.98 11.02 -6.59
N GLU A 30 0.97 10.14 -6.55
CA GLU A 30 -0.44 10.54 -6.56
C GLU A 30 -0.81 11.34 -5.31
N SER A 31 -0.38 10.89 -4.12
CA SER A 31 -0.65 11.61 -2.88
C SER A 31 0.07 12.96 -2.82
N LEU A 32 1.33 13.06 -3.27
CA LEU A 32 2.03 14.33 -3.41
C LEU A 32 1.33 15.26 -4.41
N SER A 33 0.87 14.71 -5.55
CA SER A 33 0.15 15.48 -6.57
C SER A 33 -1.17 16.06 -6.06
N LEU A 34 -1.87 15.36 -5.15
CA LEU A 34 -3.13 15.84 -4.58
C LEU A 34 -2.96 16.91 -3.49
N LEU A 35 -1.79 16.96 -2.85
CA LEU A 35 -1.49 17.95 -1.81
C LEU A 35 -1.12 19.33 -2.39
N ASP A 36 -0.91 19.45 -3.70
CA ASP A 36 -0.43 20.69 -4.32
C ASP A 36 -1.23 21.14 -5.56
N PRO A 37 -2.32 21.90 -5.38
CA PRO A 37 -2.89 22.75 -6.42
C PRO A 37 -2.30 24.18 -6.43
N ALA A 38 -1.30 24.53 -5.59
CA ALA A 38 -0.91 25.92 -5.32
C ALA A 38 0.56 26.30 -5.60
N THR A 39 1.45 25.35 -5.92
CA THR A 39 2.85 25.66 -6.29
C THR A 39 3.02 25.71 -7.81
N SER A 40 2.33 26.64 -8.45
CA SER A 40 2.87 27.24 -9.67
C SER A 40 4.01 28.16 -9.24
N GLN A 41 5.24 27.78 -9.56
CA GLN A 41 6.54 28.47 -9.39
C GLN A 41 7.46 27.92 -8.30
N SER A 42 8.25 26.90 -8.65
CA SER A 42 9.71 27.02 -8.53
C SER A 42 10.40 26.07 -9.52
N SER A 43 11.24 26.69 -10.34
CA SER A 43 12.01 26.08 -11.42
C SER A 43 13.17 25.27 -10.87
N GLY A 44 13.37 24.09 -11.44
CA GLY A 44 14.67 23.49 -11.74
C GLY A 44 15.61 23.20 -10.57
N ASP A 45 15.68 21.93 -10.19
CA ASP A 45 16.96 21.21 -10.19
C ASP A 45 16.70 19.70 -10.21
N GLU A 46 16.96 19.10 -11.37
CA GLU A 46 16.99 17.66 -11.57
C GLU A 46 18.33 17.11 -11.10
N GLN A 47 18.36 16.50 -9.91
CA GLN A 47 19.17 15.31 -9.58
C GLN A 47 19.11 15.00 -8.08
N SER A 48 18.24 14.08 -7.67
CA SER A 48 18.50 13.28 -6.46
C SER A 48 17.75 11.96 -6.51
N SER A 49 18.48 10.89 -6.79
CA SER A 49 18.00 9.54 -6.56
C SER A 49 17.68 9.34 -5.09
N SER A 50 16.52 8.72 -4.83
CA SER A 50 16.24 7.85 -3.69
C SER A 50 16.38 8.44 -2.28
N SER A 51 15.41 9.22 -1.85
CA SER A 51 14.88 9.09 -0.48
C SER A 51 13.55 9.82 -0.36
N ILE A 52 12.46 9.05 -0.38
CA ILE A 52 11.15 9.56 0.04
C ILE A 52 11.30 9.94 1.52
N PRO A 53 10.93 11.16 1.95
CA PRO A 53 10.98 11.53 3.36
C PRO A 53 10.17 10.53 4.18
N PRO A 54 10.63 10.10 5.38
CA PRO A 54 9.92 9.11 6.20
C PRO A 54 8.44 9.47 6.46
N ASN A 55 8.14 10.77 6.54
CA ASN A 55 6.76 11.28 6.68
C ASN A 55 5.85 10.90 5.50
N VAL A 56 6.38 10.85 4.27
CA VAL A 56 5.58 10.48 3.09
C VAL A 56 5.25 8.99 3.05
N GLN A 57 6.14 8.13 3.56
CA GLN A 57 5.85 6.69 3.70
C GLN A 57 4.70 6.46 4.70
N ASP A 58 4.73 7.15 5.84
CA ASP A 58 3.65 7.09 6.84
C ASP A 58 2.31 7.60 6.27
N ILE A 59 2.35 8.64 5.44
CA ILE A 59 1.15 9.16 4.75
C ILE A 59 0.58 8.11 3.79
N ILE A 60 1.41 7.44 2.99
CA ILE A 60 0.98 6.39 2.07
C ILE A 60 0.40 5.19 2.83
N ASP A 61 1.05 4.78 3.91
CA ASP A 61 0.62 3.64 4.71
C ASP A 61 -0.68 3.93 5.48
N ARG A 62 -0.95 5.21 5.81
CA ARG A 62 -2.25 5.64 6.33
C ARG A 62 -3.32 5.78 5.26
N ALA A 63 -2.95 6.18 4.05
CA ALA A 63 -3.87 6.30 2.92
C ALA A 63 -4.30 4.92 2.36
N TYR A 64 -3.46 3.89 2.52
CA TYR A 64 -3.82 2.55 2.09
C TYR A 64 -4.75 1.86 3.10
N GLU A 65 -5.98 1.57 2.66
CA GLU A 65 -6.96 0.84 3.45
C GLU A 65 -6.98 -0.66 3.09
N PRO A 66 -6.83 -1.57 4.08
CA PRO A 66 -7.02 -2.99 3.85
C PRO A 66 -8.44 -3.31 3.37
N ILE A 67 -8.58 -4.28 2.48
CA ILE A 67 -9.87 -4.58 1.83
C ILE A 67 -10.92 -5.15 2.80
N TRP A 68 -10.44 -5.95 3.76
CA TRP A 68 -11.28 -6.73 4.69
C TRP A 68 -11.41 -6.09 6.07
N PHE A 69 -10.69 -4.99 6.32
CA PHE A 69 -10.66 -4.31 7.60
C PHE A 69 -10.80 -2.81 7.39
N GLU A 70 -11.45 -2.14 8.33
CA GLU A 70 -11.51 -0.68 8.39
C GLU A 70 -10.78 -0.20 9.63
N ARG A 71 -10.10 0.94 9.52
CA ARG A 71 -9.44 1.58 10.67
C ARG A 71 -10.48 2.34 11.48
N VAL A 72 -10.61 2.00 12.76
CA VAL A 72 -11.57 2.61 13.68
C VAL A 72 -10.85 3.04 14.95
N VAL A 73 -11.23 4.17 15.53
CA VAL A 73 -10.76 4.56 16.86
C VAL A 73 -11.74 4.01 17.89
N ASP A 74 -11.24 3.20 18.80
CA ASP A 74 -12.04 2.68 19.90
C ASP A 74 -12.43 3.82 20.87
N GLU A 75 -13.69 3.88 21.26
CA GLU A 75 -14.21 4.97 22.09
C GLU A 75 -13.70 4.90 23.53
N ASP A 76 -13.45 3.69 24.03
CA ASP A 76 -13.02 3.46 25.41
C ASP A 76 -11.51 3.63 25.57
N THR A 77 -10.73 3.02 24.68
CA THR A 77 -9.25 3.06 24.76
C THR A 77 -8.61 4.22 24.02
N LYS A 78 -9.34 4.90 23.12
CA LYS A 78 -8.84 5.93 22.18
C LYS A 78 -7.70 5.44 21.28
N GLN A 79 -7.58 4.13 21.11
CA GLN A 79 -6.57 3.51 20.25
C GLN A 79 -7.12 3.26 18.85
N GLU A 80 -6.27 3.40 17.84
CA GLU A 80 -6.57 2.95 16.49
C GLU A 80 -6.56 1.42 16.45
N MET A 81 -7.69 0.84 16.05
CA MET A 81 -7.86 -0.59 15.85
C MET A 81 -8.31 -0.89 14.42
N MET A 82 -8.07 -2.12 13.98
CA MET A 82 -8.58 -2.62 12.71
C MET A 82 -9.84 -3.43 12.98
N ARG A 83 -11.00 -2.92 12.57
CA ARG A 83 -12.28 -3.61 12.66
C ARG A 83 -12.52 -4.44 11.40
N PHE A 84 -12.89 -5.69 11.58
CA PHE A 84 -13.24 -6.58 10.47
C PHE A 84 -14.57 -6.16 9.82
N LYS A 85 -14.60 -6.07 8.47
CA LYS A 85 -15.77 -5.59 7.71
C LYS A 85 -16.90 -6.62 7.55
N GLY A 86 -16.68 -7.88 7.92
CA GLY A 86 -17.70 -8.94 7.85
C GLY A 86 -17.85 -9.63 6.49
N ASN A 87 -17.39 -9.02 5.40
CA ASN A 87 -17.66 -9.45 4.03
C ASN A 87 -16.72 -10.54 3.46
N TYR A 88 -15.59 -10.84 4.13
CA TYR A 88 -14.64 -11.85 3.64
C TYR A 88 -15.29 -13.23 3.44
N TRP A 89 -16.09 -13.68 4.41
CA TRP A 89 -16.71 -15.00 4.37
C TRP A 89 -17.79 -15.10 3.27
N ASP A 90 -18.51 -14.01 3.02
CA ASP A 90 -19.50 -13.94 1.94
C ASP A 90 -18.83 -13.99 0.56
N CYS A 91 -17.75 -13.23 0.37
CA CYS A 91 -16.94 -13.26 -0.84
C CYS A 91 -16.33 -14.66 -1.06
N LYS A 92 -15.82 -15.28 0.01
CA LYS A 92 -15.30 -16.65 -0.03
C LYS A 92 -16.37 -17.67 -0.43
N ALA A 93 -17.57 -17.58 0.14
CA ALA A 93 -18.68 -18.48 -0.17
C ALA A 93 -19.13 -18.35 -1.63
N LYS A 94 -19.16 -17.12 -2.15
CA LYS A 94 -19.51 -16.82 -3.55
C LYS A 94 -18.36 -17.07 -4.54
N LYS A 95 -17.13 -17.27 -4.05
CA LYS A 95 -15.87 -17.29 -4.83
C LYS A 95 -15.66 -15.99 -5.62
N ASP A 96 -16.17 -14.88 -5.12
CA ASP A 96 -16.01 -13.56 -5.72
C ASP A 96 -14.81 -12.86 -5.09
N TRP A 97 -13.76 -12.69 -5.90
CA TRP A 97 -12.50 -12.05 -5.51
C TRP A 97 -12.23 -10.79 -6.31
N SER A 98 -13.25 -10.23 -6.97
CA SER A 98 -13.13 -9.04 -7.83
C SER A 98 -12.53 -7.83 -7.11
N MET A 99 -12.69 -7.74 -5.79
CA MET A 99 -12.11 -6.68 -4.95
C MET A 99 -10.63 -6.88 -4.58
N CYS A 100 -10.05 -8.05 -4.83
CA CYS A 100 -8.67 -8.34 -4.49
C CYS A 100 -7.72 -7.78 -5.56
N PRO A 101 -6.76 -6.91 -5.19
CA PRO A 101 -5.75 -6.43 -6.11
C PRO A 101 -4.80 -7.56 -6.48
N ASP A 102 -4.29 -7.49 -7.71
CA ASP A 102 -3.23 -8.39 -8.14
C ASP A 102 -1.88 -7.98 -7.51
N ILE A 103 -1.47 -8.75 -6.51
CA ILE A 103 -0.22 -8.57 -5.77
C ILE A 103 0.84 -9.61 -6.15
N TYR A 104 0.50 -10.59 -6.99
CA TYR A 104 1.43 -11.61 -7.46
C TYR A 104 2.04 -11.20 -8.80
#